data_AF-A0A419Q1G7-F1
#
_entry.id   AF-A0A419Q1G7-F1
#
_cell.length_a   1.000
_cell.length_b   1.000
_cell.length_c   1.000
_cell.angle_alpha   90.00
_cell.angle_beta   90.00
_cell.angle_gamma   90.00
#
_symmetry.space_group_name_H-M   'P 1'
#
loop_
_entity.id
_entity.type
_entity.pdbx_description
1 polymer ?
#
loop_
_entity_poly.entity_id
_entity_poly.type
_entity_poly.pdbx_seq_one_letter_code
_entity_poly.pdbx_strand_id
1 'polypeptide(L)'
;MYANLTQLNQFRSYRGLNTFALRPHCGEAGNLHHLVTCFLLAESINHGLLLRKAPVLQYLYYLAQIGIAMSPLSNNSLFLDYHRNPLNNYLSKGLNVSLSTDDPLQFHFTKEPLIEEYSIATQVWKLTSIDMCELARNSVLMSGFSPTIKSHWLGPNYMQEGVMGNDITRSNVPNIRIAYRYETLTQELHVLLRALLTRRGSTNPASSPVSPLSTAPHSPSKRMSAKPPKTH
;
A
#
# COMPACT_ATOMS: atom_id res chain seq x y z
N MET A 1 -11.07 -5.20 18.54
CA MET A 1 -11.75 -4.02 17.94
C MET A 1 -12.35 -4.35 16.57
N TYR A 2 -11.55 -4.80 15.60
CA TYR A 2 -12.03 -5.17 14.25
C TYR A 2 -13.28 -6.06 14.25
N ALA A 3 -13.22 -7.24 14.89
CA ALA A 3 -14.32 -8.21 14.87
C ALA A 3 -15.65 -7.61 15.36
N ASN A 4 -15.62 -6.84 16.45
CA ASN A 4 -16.80 -6.17 17.01
C ASN A 4 -17.34 -5.12 16.04
N LEU A 5 -16.45 -4.33 15.42
CA LEU A 5 -16.85 -3.30 14.46
C LEU A 5 -17.48 -3.91 13.22
N THR A 6 -16.91 -5.00 12.69
CA THR A 6 -17.43 -5.72 11.53
C THR A 6 -18.83 -6.26 11.80
N GLN A 7 -19.03 -6.94 12.93
CA GLN A 7 -20.35 -7.46 13.33
C GLN A 7 -21.37 -6.33 13.51
N LEU A 8 -20.97 -5.24 14.17
CA LEU A 8 -21.83 -4.07 14.34
C LEU A 8 -22.18 -3.41 13.00
N ASN A 9 -21.21 -3.26 12.10
CA ASN A 9 -21.42 -2.67 10.77
C ASN A 9 -22.34 -3.54 9.91
N GLN A 10 -22.23 -4.87 9.98
CA GLN A 10 -23.15 -5.78 9.31
C GLN A 10 -24.59 -5.57 9.79
N PHE A 11 -24.79 -5.50 11.12
CA PHE A 11 -26.12 -5.24 11.68
C PHE A 11 -26.67 -3.86 11.33
N ARG A 12 -25.83 -2.82 11.38
CA ARG A 12 -26.20 -1.44 11.03
C ARG A 12 -26.59 -1.34 9.55
N SER A 13 -25.79 -1.94 8.68
CA SER A 13 -26.05 -2.00 7.24
C SER A 13 -27.36 -2.71 6.93
N TYR A 14 -27.62 -3.86 7.57
CA TYR A 14 -28.88 -4.59 7.45
C TYR A 14 -30.11 -3.73 7.82
N ARG A 15 -29.95 -2.78 8.74
CA ARG A 15 -31.00 -1.84 9.16
C ARG A 15 -31.01 -0.51 8.38
N GLY A 16 -30.18 -0.37 7.34
CA GLY A 16 -30.07 0.87 6.57
C GLY A 16 -29.44 2.04 7.35
N LEU A 17 -28.62 1.76 8.38
CA LEU A 17 -27.92 2.77 9.18
C LEU A 17 -26.48 2.98 8.68
N ASN A 18 -25.91 4.16 8.94
CA ASN A 18 -24.51 4.48 8.64
C ASN A 18 -23.54 3.53 9.33
N THR A 19 -22.46 3.11 8.67
CA THR A 19 -21.41 2.26 9.23
C THR A 19 -20.22 3.09 9.74
N PHE A 20 -19.35 2.45 10.50
CA PHE A 20 -18.13 3.05 11.04
C PHE A 20 -16.89 2.53 10.31
N ALA A 21 -15.94 3.42 10.06
CA ALA A 21 -14.66 3.09 9.46
C ALA A 21 -13.59 2.79 10.51
N LEU A 22 -12.77 1.75 10.30
CA LEU A 22 -11.61 1.48 11.16
C LEU A 22 -10.36 2.22 10.64
N ARG A 23 -9.98 3.29 11.33
CA ARG A 23 -8.86 4.19 10.93
C ARG A 23 -7.90 4.47 12.08
N PRO A 24 -7.12 3.47 12.52
CA PRO A 24 -6.27 3.60 13.69
C PRO A 24 -5.10 4.55 13.47
N HIS A 25 -4.69 5.20 14.55
CA HIS A 25 -3.36 5.79 14.67
C HIS A 25 -2.34 4.64 14.68
N CYS A 26 -1.45 4.58 13.68
CA CYS A 26 -0.55 3.44 13.51
C CYS A 26 0.76 3.80 12.83
N GLY A 27 1.87 3.32 13.41
CA GLY A 27 3.18 3.42 12.79
C GLY A 27 3.81 4.80 12.91
N GLU A 28 3.32 5.68 13.78
CA GLU A 28 4.08 6.86 14.22
C GLU A 28 5.29 6.44 15.06
N ALA A 29 5.01 5.66 16.11
CA ALA A 29 5.97 5.03 17.00
C ALA A 29 5.56 3.57 17.29
N GLY A 30 6.37 2.88 18.11
CA GLY A 30 6.12 1.50 18.51
C GLY A 30 6.65 0.47 17.51
N ASN A 31 6.06 -0.72 17.53
CA ASN A 31 6.57 -1.89 16.81
C ASN A 31 5.94 -2.03 15.41
N LEU A 32 6.73 -2.49 14.44
CA LEU A 32 6.34 -2.63 13.03
C LEU A 32 5.12 -3.54 12.82
N HIS A 33 4.88 -4.54 13.67
CA HIS A 33 3.73 -5.44 13.53
C HIS A 33 2.37 -4.73 13.66
N HIS A 34 2.31 -3.52 14.26
CA HIS A 34 1.11 -2.70 14.26
C HIS A 34 0.66 -2.37 12.83
N LEU A 35 1.62 -2.03 11.94
CA LEU A 35 1.35 -1.75 10.53
C LEU A 35 0.92 -2.99 9.76
N VAL A 36 1.47 -4.17 10.09
CA VAL A 36 1.02 -5.44 9.50
C VAL A 36 -0.43 -5.73 9.90
N THR A 37 -0.78 -5.50 11.17
CA THR A 37 -2.14 -5.70 11.66
C THR A 37 -3.12 -4.73 10.99
N CYS A 38 -2.73 -3.46 10.84
CA CYS A 38 -3.57 -2.46 10.19
C CYS A 38 -3.69 -2.71 8.68
N PHE A 39 -2.64 -3.17 8.01
CA PHE A 39 -2.71 -3.59 6.61
C PHE A 39 -3.82 -4.64 6.37
N LEU A 40 -3.96 -5.59 7.30
CA LEU A 40 -4.93 -6.67 7.16
C LEU A 40 -6.37 -6.26 7.52
N LEU A 41 -6.55 -5.29 8.41
CA LEU A 41 -7.83 -5.05 9.09
C LEU A 41 -8.39 -3.63 8.95
N ALA A 42 -7.56 -2.63 8.73
CA ALA A 42 -7.97 -1.23 8.71
C ALA A 42 -8.28 -0.74 7.28
N GLU A 43 -9.16 0.25 7.18
CA GLU A 43 -9.48 0.90 5.91
C GLU A 43 -8.43 1.94 5.52
N SER A 44 -7.86 2.62 6.51
CA SER A 44 -6.76 3.57 6.37
C SER A 44 -6.01 3.68 7.69
N ILE A 45 -4.84 4.32 7.68
CA ILE A 45 -4.07 4.59 8.89
C ILE A 45 -3.77 6.08 9.03
N ASN A 46 -3.52 6.52 10.26
CA ASN A 46 -2.90 7.81 10.53
C ASN A 46 -1.41 7.61 10.88
N HIS A 47 -0.55 8.53 10.47
CA HIS A 47 0.92 8.60 10.62
C HIS A 47 1.74 7.71 9.68
N GLY A 48 1.86 6.41 9.93
CA GLY A 48 2.59 5.50 9.05
C GLY A 48 4.10 5.74 8.88
N LEU A 49 4.76 6.55 9.71
CA LEU A 49 6.19 6.88 9.62
C LEU A 49 7.10 5.66 9.49
N LEU A 50 6.82 4.61 10.28
CA LEU A 50 7.65 3.41 10.37
C LEU A 50 7.59 2.54 9.10
N LEU A 51 6.67 2.80 8.16
CA LEU A 51 6.68 2.14 6.84
C LEU A 51 7.98 2.42 6.08
N ARG A 52 8.70 3.50 6.40
CA ARG A 52 10.02 3.82 5.81
C ARG A 52 11.08 2.76 6.11
N LYS A 53 10.89 1.97 7.17
CA LYS A 53 11.80 0.93 7.64
C LYS A 53 11.42 -0.47 7.12
N ALA A 54 10.31 -0.60 6.40
CA ALA A 54 9.78 -1.87 5.93
C ALA A 54 9.42 -1.80 4.44
N PRO A 55 10.40 -1.95 3.52
CA PRO A 55 10.17 -1.79 2.08
C PRO A 55 9.08 -2.71 1.53
N VAL A 56 9.04 -3.97 1.98
CA VAL A 56 8.03 -4.94 1.56
C VAL A 56 6.63 -4.48 1.99
N LEU A 57 6.48 -4.06 3.24
CA LEU A 57 5.18 -3.61 3.74
C LEU A 57 4.74 -2.31 3.08
N GLN A 58 5.66 -1.37 2.87
CA GLN A 58 5.40 -0.14 2.12
C GLN A 58 4.90 -0.44 0.69
N TYR A 59 5.50 -1.43 0.02
CA TYR A 59 5.06 -1.86 -1.30
C TYR A 59 3.65 -2.49 -1.26
N LEU A 60 3.33 -3.27 -0.23
CA LEU A 60 1.97 -3.78 -0.05
C LEU A 60 0.94 -2.66 0.15
N TYR A 61 1.26 -1.64 0.94
CA TYR A 61 0.40 -0.44 1.10
C TYR A 61 0.19 0.30 -0.21
N TYR A 62 1.24 0.39 -1.04
CA TYR A 62 1.15 0.95 -2.38
C TYR A 62 0.22 0.11 -3.29
N LEU A 63 0.43 -1.20 -3.38
CA LEU A 63 -0.38 -2.05 -4.25
C LEU A 63 -1.86 -2.08 -3.84
N ALA A 64 -2.13 -2.12 -2.54
CA ALA A 64 -3.48 -2.11 -1.99
C ALA A 64 -4.11 -0.70 -1.92
N GLN A 65 -3.34 0.35 -2.26
CA GLN A 65 -3.75 1.75 -2.19
C GLN A 65 -4.39 2.15 -0.84
N ILE A 66 -3.88 1.59 0.27
CA ILE A 66 -4.35 1.90 1.62
C ILE A 66 -3.97 3.35 1.96
N GLY A 67 -4.97 4.12 2.39
CA GLY A 67 -4.82 5.53 2.74
C GLY A 67 -3.93 5.76 3.96
N ILE A 68 -3.04 6.75 3.89
CA ILE A 68 -2.15 7.17 4.99
C ILE A 68 -2.29 8.68 5.19
N ALA A 69 -2.98 9.08 6.26
CA ALA A 69 -3.05 10.49 6.66
C ALA A 69 -1.83 10.83 7.53
N MET A 70 -1.03 11.80 7.13
CA MET A 70 0.23 12.13 7.77
C MET A 70 0.21 13.58 8.26
N SER A 71 0.79 13.84 9.44
CA SER A 71 0.85 15.19 10.05
C SER A 71 2.30 15.63 10.26
N PRO A 72 2.99 16.10 9.21
CA PRO A 72 4.42 16.41 9.26
C PRO A 72 4.86 17.38 10.36
N LEU A 73 4.07 18.42 10.69
CA LEU A 73 4.45 19.35 11.75
C LEU A 73 4.39 18.70 13.13
N SER A 74 3.33 17.94 13.42
CA SER A 74 3.25 17.12 14.64
C SER A 74 4.44 16.15 14.74
N ASN A 75 4.72 15.42 13.64
CA ASN A 75 5.83 14.47 13.62
C ASN A 75 7.19 15.14 13.85
N ASN A 76 7.39 16.35 13.32
CA ASN A 76 8.60 17.15 13.52
C ASN A 76 8.80 17.54 14.98
N SER A 77 7.73 17.91 15.67
CA SER A 77 7.80 18.31 17.08
C SER A 77 8.08 17.15 18.03
N LEU A 78 7.73 15.91 17.65
CA LEU A 78 7.72 14.78 18.59
C LEU A 78 8.67 13.62 18.25
N PHE A 79 8.89 13.30 16.97
CA PHE A 79 9.48 12.02 16.58
C PHE A 79 10.66 12.11 15.61
N LEU A 80 10.63 13.08 14.68
CA LEU A 80 11.56 13.09 13.56
C LEU A 80 11.60 14.44 12.86
N ASP A 81 12.80 14.99 12.65
CA ASP A 81 13.03 16.21 11.86
C ASP A 81 12.21 16.24 10.55
N TYR A 82 11.62 17.42 10.26
CA TYR A 82 10.70 17.62 9.15
C TYR A 82 11.26 17.14 7.80
N HIS A 83 12.53 17.45 7.52
CA HIS A 83 13.21 17.04 6.27
C HIS A 83 13.32 15.53 6.10
N ARG A 84 13.26 14.78 7.20
CA ARG A 84 13.37 13.31 7.18
C ARG A 84 12.01 12.65 7.07
N ASN A 85 10.90 13.40 7.19
CA ASN A 85 9.55 12.86 7.13
C ASN A 85 9.32 12.18 5.77
N PRO A 86 8.76 10.96 5.73
CA PRO A 86 8.70 10.18 4.51
C PRO A 86 7.53 10.54 3.58
N LEU A 87 6.66 11.49 3.94
CA LEU A 87 5.48 11.85 3.13
C LEU A 87 5.82 12.17 1.67
N ASN A 88 6.80 13.04 1.41
CA ASN A 88 7.20 13.38 0.04
C ASN A 88 7.71 12.13 -0.72
N ASN A 89 8.42 11.22 -0.05
CA ASN A 89 8.86 9.97 -0.64
C ASN A 89 7.70 9.00 -0.92
N TYR A 90 6.66 9.01 -0.07
CA TYR A 90 5.47 8.18 -0.28
C TYR A 90 4.63 8.72 -1.44
N LEU A 91 4.47 10.04 -1.52
CA LEU A 91 3.81 10.68 -2.63
C LEU A 91 4.56 10.41 -3.95
N SER A 92 5.88 10.52 -3.98
CA SER A 92 6.63 10.25 -5.21
C SER A 92 6.50 8.80 -5.68
N LYS A 93 6.46 7.84 -4.75
CA LYS A 93 6.20 6.42 -5.01
C LYS A 93 4.74 6.09 -5.38
N GLY A 94 3.81 7.03 -5.23
CA GLY A 94 2.40 6.83 -5.57
C GLY A 94 1.60 6.10 -4.49
N LEU A 95 2.05 6.14 -3.23
CA LEU A 95 1.21 5.74 -2.11
C LEU A 95 0.05 6.73 -1.96
N ASN A 96 -1.10 6.22 -1.51
CA ASN A 96 -2.29 7.01 -1.22
C ASN A 96 -2.11 7.78 0.09
N VAL A 97 -1.43 8.94 0.02
CA VAL A 97 -1.13 9.78 1.18
C VAL A 97 -1.90 11.09 1.15
N SER A 98 -2.16 11.63 2.33
CA SER A 98 -2.71 12.98 2.53
C SER A 98 -2.01 13.71 3.67
N LEU A 99 -2.15 15.03 3.69
CA LEU A 99 -1.78 15.88 4.83
C LEU A 99 -2.93 15.96 5.85
N SER A 100 -2.58 16.00 7.13
CA SER A 100 -3.46 16.22 8.27
C SER A 100 -2.75 17.08 9.32
N THR A 101 -3.49 17.58 10.32
CA THR A 101 -2.95 18.53 11.31
C THR A 101 -2.63 17.89 12.67
N ASP A 102 -3.18 16.71 12.97
CA ASP A 102 -3.12 16.08 14.30
C ASP A 102 -3.74 16.97 15.41
N ASP A 103 -2.92 17.73 16.15
CA ASP A 103 -3.32 18.66 17.19
C ASP A 103 -3.03 20.13 16.79
N PRO A 104 -3.93 20.80 16.05
CA PRO A 104 -3.76 22.19 15.62
C PRO A 104 -3.33 23.16 16.70
N LEU A 105 -3.94 23.04 17.89
CA LEU A 105 -3.68 23.95 19.01
C LEU A 105 -2.23 23.86 19.52
N GLN A 106 -1.59 22.70 19.37
CA GLN A 106 -0.25 22.45 19.88
C GLN A 106 0.84 22.76 18.85
N PHE A 107 0.59 22.47 17.57
CA PHE A 107 1.64 22.46 16.54
C PHE A 107 1.57 23.60 15.51
N HIS A 108 0.48 24.36 15.48
CA HIS A 108 0.23 25.35 14.44
C HIS A 108 0.15 26.77 15.03
N PHE A 109 0.62 27.75 14.25
CA PHE A 109 0.66 29.15 14.68
C PHE A 109 -0.33 30.03 13.92
N THR A 110 -0.86 29.54 12.80
CA THR A 110 -1.78 30.30 11.96
C THR A 110 -3.25 30.00 12.31
N LYS A 111 -4.16 30.84 11.80
CA LYS A 111 -5.62 30.61 11.94
C LYS A 111 -6.13 29.44 11.09
N GLU A 112 -5.37 29.03 10.08
CA GLU A 112 -5.74 27.99 9.11
C GLU A 112 -4.72 26.85 9.17
N PRO A 113 -4.77 25.97 10.19
CA PRO A 113 -3.70 25.01 10.48
C PRO A 113 -3.45 24.04 9.32
N LEU A 114 -4.50 23.56 8.65
CA LEU A 114 -4.31 22.67 7.49
C LEU A 114 -3.63 23.40 6.32
N ILE A 115 -3.92 24.68 6.11
CA ILE A 115 -3.25 25.48 5.05
C ILE A 115 -1.78 25.71 5.40
N GLU A 116 -1.45 25.85 6.68
CA GLU A 116 -0.07 25.92 7.16
C GLU A 116 0.72 24.63 6.87
N GLU A 117 0.14 23.44 7.09
CA GLU A 117 0.76 22.15 6.69
C GLU A 117 1.09 22.12 5.20
N TYR A 118 0.13 22.47 4.34
CA TYR A 118 0.35 22.51 2.89
C TYR A 118 1.40 23.55 2.49
N SER A 119 1.41 24.71 3.15
CA SER A 119 2.35 25.81 2.87
C SER A 119 3.77 25.41 3.22
N ILE A 120 4.00 24.82 4.39
CA ILE A 120 5.33 24.39 4.84
C ILE A 120 5.81 23.20 4.00
N ALA A 121 4.95 22.22 3.71
CA ALA A 121 5.27 21.10 2.83
C ALA A 121 5.74 21.58 1.44
N THR A 122 5.04 22.57 0.86
CA THR A 122 5.41 23.19 -0.41
C THR A 122 6.76 23.89 -0.34
N GLN A 123 7.01 24.69 0.70
CA GLN A 123 8.27 25.42 0.83
C GLN A 123 9.48 24.51 1.08
N VAL A 124 9.30 23.46 1.88
CA VAL A 124 10.39 22.56 2.28
C VAL A 124 10.65 21.48 1.23
N TRP A 125 9.61 20.83 0.71
CA TRP A 125 9.75 19.73 -0.25
C TRP A 125 9.62 20.15 -1.71
N LYS A 126 9.36 21.43 -1.98
CA LYS A 126 9.19 21.99 -3.33
C LYS A 126 8.06 21.31 -4.10
N LEU A 127 6.96 21.01 -3.40
CA LEU A 127 5.76 20.45 -4.02
C LEU A 127 5.19 21.42 -5.05
N THR A 128 4.81 20.90 -6.21
CA THR A 128 4.12 21.67 -7.24
C THR A 128 2.65 21.85 -6.88
N SER A 129 1.95 22.73 -7.59
CA SER A 129 0.49 22.85 -7.48
C SER A 129 -0.23 21.54 -7.76
N ILE A 130 0.28 20.74 -8.70
CA ILE A 130 -0.25 19.41 -9.03
C ILE A 130 -0.09 18.45 -7.85
N ASP A 131 1.06 18.46 -7.17
CA ASP A 131 1.31 17.60 -6.01
C ASP A 131 0.37 17.95 -4.85
N MET A 132 0.15 19.25 -4.60
CA MET A 132 -0.81 19.72 -3.61
C MET A 132 -2.25 19.29 -3.95
N CYS A 133 -2.66 19.45 -5.22
CA CYS A 133 -3.99 19.04 -5.67
C CYS A 133 -4.16 17.51 -5.58
N GLU A 134 -3.12 16.72 -5.85
CA GLU A 134 -3.13 15.27 -5.68
C GLU A 134 -3.32 14.87 -4.21
N LEU A 135 -2.56 15.49 -3.29
CA LEU A 135 -2.73 15.27 -1.85
C LEU A 135 -4.14 15.63 -1.36
N ALA A 136 -4.70 16.76 -1.83
CA ALA A 136 -6.05 17.19 -1.50
C ALA A 136 -7.13 16.27 -2.09
N ARG A 137 -6.94 15.80 -3.34
CA ARG A 137 -7.82 14.80 -3.96
C ARG A 137 -7.83 13.49 -3.16
N ASN A 138 -6.66 13.01 -2.75
CA ASN A 138 -6.53 11.79 -1.97
C ASN A 138 -7.21 11.91 -0.59
N SER A 139 -7.12 13.08 0.05
CA SER A 139 -7.78 13.35 1.34
C SER A 139 -9.30 13.23 1.23
N VAL A 140 -9.90 13.69 0.13
CA VAL A 140 -11.33 13.53 -0.13
C VAL A 140 -11.69 12.06 -0.40
N LEU A 141 -10.89 11.36 -1.20
CA LEU A 141 -11.12 9.93 -1.49
C LEU A 141 -11.12 9.10 -0.21
N MET A 142 -10.14 9.31 0.67
CA MET A 142 -10.02 8.59 1.94
C MET A 142 -10.98 9.10 3.03
N SER A 143 -11.65 10.23 2.85
CA SER A 143 -12.56 10.79 3.86
C SER A 143 -13.76 9.87 4.14
N GLY A 144 -14.48 10.14 5.24
CA GLY A 144 -15.72 9.43 5.60
C GLY A 144 -17.00 10.07 5.03
N PHE A 145 -16.89 11.07 4.14
CA PHE A 145 -18.05 11.77 3.59
C PHE A 145 -18.91 10.87 2.70
N SER A 146 -20.20 11.21 2.59
CA SER A 146 -21.16 10.47 1.77
C SER A 146 -20.76 10.50 0.28
N PRO A 147 -21.19 9.50 -0.52
CA PRO A 147 -20.94 9.48 -1.96
C PRO A 147 -21.44 10.74 -2.67
N THR A 148 -22.55 11.33 -2.21
CA THR A 148 -23.09 12.58 -2.75
C THR A 148 -22.11 13.75 -2.59
N ILE A 149 -21.51 13.88 -1.39
CA ILE A 149 -20.53 14.94 -1.11
C ILE A 149 -19.24 14.68 -1.90
N LYS A 150 -18.74 13.44 -1.92
CA LYS A 150 -17.56 13.08 -2.71
C LYS A 150 -17.77 13.31 -4.20
N SER A 151 -18.94 12.96 -4.73
CA SER A 151 -19.31 13.23 -6.12
C SER A 151 -19.38 14.74 -6.41
N HIS A 152 -19.83 15.54 -5.44
CA HIS A 152 -19.82 16.99 -5.57
C HIS A 152 -18.39 17.56 -5.57
N TRP A 153 -17.45 17.03 -4.80
CA TRP A 153 -16.07 17.56 -4.80
C TRP A 153 -15.16 16.98 -5.87
N LEU A 154 -15.38 15.74 -6.31
CA LEU A 154 -14.47 15.03 -7.22
C LEU A 154 -15.08 14.72 -8.59
N GLY A 155 -16.38 14.89 -8.74
CA GLY A 155 -17.13 14.59 -9.96
C GLY A 155 -17.95 13.29 -9.84
N PRO A 156 -18.95 13.10 -10.71
CA PRO A 156 -19.88 11.96 -10.64
C PRO A 156 -19.20 10.60 -10.83
N ASN A 157 -18.08 10.57 -11.55
CA ASN A 157 -17.37 9.34 -11.89
C ASN A 157 -16.21 9.02 -10.94
N TYR A 158 -16.09 9.68 -9.78
CA TYR A 158 -14.90 9.57 -8.91
C TYR A 158 -14.53 8.13 -8.46
N MET A 159 -15.47 7.18 -8.56
CA MET A 159 -15.25 5.77 -8.25
C MET A 159 -14.66 4.96 -9.42
N GLN A 160 -14.63 5.51 -10.63
CA GLN A 160 -14.00 4.85 -11.77
C GLN A 160 -12.48 4.89 -11.64
N GLU A 161 -11.81 3.89 -12.19
CA GLU A 161 -10.36 3.81 -12.14
C GLU A 161 -9.70 4.69 -13.22
N GLY A 162 -8.44 5.05 -12.97
CA GLY A 162 -7.62 5.84 -13.88
C GLY A 162 -8.23 7.20 -14.23
N VAL A 163 -8.01 7.64 -15.46
CA VAL A 163 -8.41 8.98 -15.96
C VAL A 163 -9.93 9.17 -15.92
N MET A 164 -10.70 8.11 -16.11
CA MET A 164 -12.16 8.18 -16.16
C MET A 164 -12.77 8.60 -14.82
N GLY A 165 -12.08 8.34 -13.71
CA GLY A 165 -12.47 8.79 -12.38
C GLY A 165 -11.94 10.16 -11.97
N ASN A 166 -11.41 10.94 -12.90
CA ASN A 166 -10.88 12.27 -12.62
C ASN A 166 -11.62 13.36 -13.40
N ASP A 167 -12.34 14.20 -12.68
CA ASP A 167 -12.84 15.48 -13.21
C ASP A 167 -11.84 16.59 -12.87
N ILE A 168 -11.01 16.97 -13.86
CA ILE A 168 -9.99 18.02 -13.70
C ILE A 168 -10.59 19.36 -13.29
N THR A 169 -11.83 19.66 -13.66
CA THR A 169 -12.48 20.93 -13.34
C THR A 169 -12.79 21.06 -11.84
N ARG A 170 -12.79 19.94 -11.11
CA ARG A 170 -13.00 19.90 -9.66
C ARG A 170 -11.74 19.56 -8.89
N SER A 171 -10.99 18.54 -9.32
CA SER A 171 -9.79 18.09 -8.61
C SER A 171 -8.56 18.95 -8.88
N ASN A 172 -8.54 19.67 -10.01
CA ASN A 172 -7.38 20.38 -10.54
C ASN A 172 -6.12 19.50 -10.71
N VAL A 173 -6.28 18.18 -10.72
CA VAL A 173 -5.20 17.22 -11.02
C VAL A 173 -5.24 16.89 -12.50
N PRO A 174 -4.17 17.14 -13.28
CA PRO A 174 -4.15 16.82 -14.70
C PRO A 174 -4.34 15.34 -14.98
N ASN A 175 -5.08 15.02 -16.04
CA ASN A 175 -5.33 13.63 -16.45
C ASN A 175 -4.03 12.85 -16.72
N ILE A 176 -2.97 13.51 -17.20
CA ILE A 176 -1.66 12.87 -17.39
C ILE A 176 -1.03 12.39 -16.07
N ARG A 177 -1.23 13.12 -14.95
CA ARG A 177 -0.77 12.69 -13.62
C ARG A 177 -1.52 11.43 -13.19
N ILE A 178 -2.85 11.42 -13.37
CA ILE A 178 -3.69 10.26 -13.01
C ILE A 178 -3.39 9.05 -13.89
N ALA A 179 -3.23 9.25 -15.21
CA ALA A 179 -2.84 8.21 -16.15
C ALA A 179 -1.52 7.55 -15.72
N TYR A 180 -0.49 8.36 -15.43
CA TYR A 180 0.80 7.86 -14.96
C TYR A 180 0.68 7.02 -13.68
N ARG A 181 -0.08 7.50 -12.67
CA ARG A 181 -0.30 6.73 -11.42
C ARG A 181 -0.97 5.39 -11.69
N TYR A 182 -2.02 5.40 -12.50
CA TYR A 182 -2.80 4.22 -12.82
C TYR A 182 -2.01 3.19 -13.64
N GLU A 183 -1.32 3.64 -14.69
CA GLU A 183 -0.48 2.79 -15.54
C GLU A 183 0.66 2.17 -14.73
N THR A 184 1.33 2.95 -13.88
CA THR A 184 2.41 2.44 -13.03
C THR A 184 1.89 1.37 -12.05
N LEU A 185 0.79 1.64 -11.36
CA LEU A 185 0.17 0.67 -10.43
C LEU A 185 -0.25 -0.61 -11.15
N THR A 186 -0.89 -0.47 -12.30
CA THR A 186 -1.32 -1.59 -13.13
C THR A 186 -0.12 -2.41 -13.60
N GLN A 187 0.97 -1.76 -14.01
CA GLN A 187 2.19 -2.43 -14.44
C GLN A 187 2.84 -3.23 -13.30
N GLU A 188 2.92 -2.67 -12.10
CA GLU A 188 3.44 -3.35 -10.90
C GLU A 188 2.63 -4.60 -10.56
N LEU A 189 1.29 -4.51 -10.62
CA LEU A 189 0.41 -5.66 -10.44
C LEU A 189 0.62 -6.73 -11.53
N HIS A 190 0.79 -6.32 -12.79
CA HIS A 190 1.08 -7.25 -13.89
C HIS A 190 2.39 -8.01 -13.69
N VAL A 191 3.44 -7.34 -13.19
CA VAL A 191 4.73 -7.98 -12.89
C VAL A 191 4.56 -9.09 -11.86
N LEU A 192 3.81 -8.84 -10.78
CA LEU A 192 3.55 -9.84 -9.74
C LEU A 192 2.71 -11.01 -10.25
N LEU A 193 1.62 -10.73 -10.99
CA LEU A 193 0.76 -11.75 -11.56
C LEU A 193 1.55 -12.64 -12.54
N ARG A 194 2.38 -12.04 -13.39
CA ARG A 194 3.25 -12.78 -14.32
C ARG A 194 4.22 -13.69 -13.57
N ALA A 195 4.90 -13.17 -12.54
CA ALA A 195 5.82 -13.96 -11.73
C ALA A 195 5.13 -15.16 -11.05
N LEU A 196 3.91 -14.97 -10.54
CA LEU A 196 3.11 -16.04 -9.95
C LEU A 196 2.68 -17.10 -10.98
N LEU A 197 2.24 -16.68 -12.17
CA LEU A 197 1.84 -17.58 -13.25
C LEU A 197 3.03 -18.39 -13.78
N THR A 198 4.19 -17.77 -13.98
CA THR A 198 5.43 -18.47 -14.38
C THR A 198 5.84 -19.50 -13.33
N ARG A 199 5.77 -19.15 -12.03
CA ARG A 199 6.06 -20.10 -10.94
C ARG A 199 5.08 -21.27 -10.88
N ARG A 200 3.79 -21.03 -11.12
CA ARG A 200 2.78 -22.11 -11.17
C ARG A 200 2.97 -23.02 -12.39
N GLY A 201 3.34 -22.43 -13.54
CA GLY A 201 3.67 -23.18 -14.75
C GLY A 201 4.91 -24.06 -14.60
N SER A 202 5.90 -23.66 -13.79
CA SER A 202 7.09 -24.48 -13.51
C SER A 202 6.87 -25.57 -12.44
N THR A 203 5.79 -25.52 -11.66
CA THR A 203 5.45 -26.54 -10.65
C THR A 203 4.57 -27.69 -11.14
N ASN A 204 4.42 -27.87 -12.47
CA ASN A 204 3.84 -29.09 -13.05
C ASN A 204 4.94 -30.05 -13.54
N PRO A 205 5.50 -30.94 -12.69
CA PRO A 205 6.11 -32.17 -13.17
C PRO A 205 5.03 -33.26 -13.23
N ALA A 206 4.11 -33.18 -14.20
CA ALA A 206 3.19 -34.27 -14.47
C ALA A 206 3.83 -35.24 -15.48
N SER A 207 4.64 -36.13 -14.91
CA SER A 207 4.84 -37.55 -15.28
C SER A 207 4.76 -37.93 -16.76
N SER A 208 5.93 -38.10 -17.40
CA SER A 208 6.07 -39.10 -18.44
C SER A 208 5.90 -40.49 -17.81
N PRO A 209 5.05 -41.37 -18.37
CA PRO A 209 4.94 -42.74 -17.85
C PRO A 209 6.24 -43.47 -18.17
N VAL A 210 6.90 -43.97 -17.13
CA VAL A 210 8.00 -44.93 -17.31
C VAL A 210 7.37 -46.22 -17.80
N SER A 211 7.49 -46.50 -19.11
CA SER A 211 7.10 -47.79 -19.69
C SER A 211 8.05 -48.89 -19.19
N PRO A 212 7.55 -49.97 -18.59
CA PRO A 212 8.37 -51.10 -18.21
C PRO A 212 8.33 -52.16 -19.32
N LEU A 213 9.29 -52.15 -20.25
CA LEU A 213 9.85 -53.35 -20.92
C LEU A 213 10.77 -52.94 -22.07
N SER A 214 12.06 -53.24 -21.94
CA SER A 214 12.90 -53.68 -23.05
C SER A 214 14.08 -54.44 -22.47
N THR A 215 13.91 -55.75 -22.40
CA THR A 215 14.94 -56.73 -22.08
C THR A 215 16.00 -56.83 -23.19
N ALA A 216 17.25 -57.01 -22.76
CA ALA A 216 18.35 -57.82 -23.35
C ALA A 216 19.64 -57.05 -23.71
N PRO A 217 20.83 -57.69 -23.74
CA PRO A 217 21.24 -58.93 -23.07
C PRO A 217 22.59 -58.81 -22.31
N HIS A 218 22.85 -59.87 -21.53
CA HIS A 218 24.08 -60.19 -20.81
C HIS A 218 25.40 -60.03 -21.57
N SER A 219 26.45 -59.65 -20.83
CA SER A 219 27.80 -60.19 -20.99
C SER A 219 28.39 -60.55 -19.61
N PRO A 220 29.14 -61.67 -19.47
CA PRO A 220 29.37 -62.28 -18.16
C PRO A 220 30.76 -62.03 -17.57
N SER A 221 30.78 -61.92 -16.24
CA SER A 221 31.77 -62.42 -15.28
C SER A 221 33.21 -61.92 -15.32
N LYS A 222 33.66 -61.33 -14.19
CA LYS A 222 34.68 -62.01 -13.38
C LYS A 222 34.57 -61.65 -11.90
N ARG A 223 34.70 -62.68 -11.09
CA ARG A 223 34.42 -62.79 -9.66
C ARG A 223 35.70 -62.58 -8.84
N MET A 224 35.56 -61.82 -7.75
CA MET A 224 36.25 -61.87 -6.45
C MET A 224 37.78 -62.02 -6.39
N SER A 225 38.42 -61.13 -5.63
CA SER A 225 39.24 -61.57 -4.49
C SER A 225 39.31 -60.48 -3.42
N ALA A 226 39.04 -60.88 -2.18
CA ALA A 226 39.22 -60.10 -0.97
C ALA A 226 40.46 -60.63 -0.23
N LYS A 227 41.29 -59.75 0.34
CA LYS A 227 42.02 -59.91 1.64
C LYS A 227 43.01 -58.74 1.89
N PRO A 228 43.49 -58.51 3.14
CA PRO A 228 43.20 -57.26 3.85
C PRO A 228 44.50 -56.60 4.44
N PRO A 229 44.47 -55.89 5.59
CA PRO A 229 45.09 -54.57 5.77
C PRO A 229 46.56 -54.59 6.22
N LYS A 230 47.30 -53.49 6.04
CA LYS A 230 48.47 -53.15 6.88
C LYS A 230 48.67 -51.63 7.03
N THR A 231 49.02 -51.29 8.26
CA THR A 231 49.35 -50.02 8.91
C THR A 231 50.66 -49.39 8.43
N HIS A 232 50.72 -48.05 8.47
CA HIS A 232 51.66 -47.29 9.28
C HIS A 232 51.04 -45.94 9.65
#